data_AF-A0A9J6QSH5-F1
#
_entry.id   AF-A0A9J6QSH5-F1
#
_cell.length_a   1.000
_cell.length_b   1.000
_cell.length_c   1.000
_cell.angle_alpha   90.00
_cell.angle_beta   90.00
_cell.angle_gamma   90.00
#
_symmetry.space_group_name_H-M   'P 1'
#
loop_
_entity.id
_entity.type
_entity.pdbx_description
1 polymer ?
#
loop_
_entity_poly.entity_id
_entity_poly.type
_entity_poly.pdbx_seq_one_letter_code
_entity_poly.pdbx_strand_id
1 'polypeptide(L)'
;MKKVHKAINKNIRMLLIIAAATVVALAVLLMLIAGNEERNQIPTDPTKTSETKESEAPTDVNETTVPTQEQGVSQQAQLLYDARVEDINDSASVAKLLETVDLRKNMANYQVTLMVKESPKSMVITFDKTISAAEQQAFDEKMQKYAEQILALTKGADQVQWVYTVKGEDGKKEERNVYLDAQRAKELLKNDVTKYGASAKAVQNLLDQQNRKDVR
;
A
#
# COMPACT_ATOMS: atom_id res chain seq x y z
N MET A 1 9.81 -32.43 -50.46
CA MET A 1 9.11 -33.09 -49.35
C MET A 1 9.16 -32.20 -48.10
N LYS A 2 7.99 -32.01 -47.49
CA LYS A 2 7.67 -31.73 -46.07
C LYS A 2 8.33 -30.56 -45.31
N LYS A 3 7.49 -29.54 -45.11
CA LYS A 3 7.42 -28.60 -43.96
C LYS A 3 7.53 -29.34 -42.62
N VAL A 4 8.24 -28.78 -41.62
CA VAL A 4 7.82 -28.81 -40.20
C VAL A 4 8.38 -27.60 -39.40
N HIS A 5 7.46 -26.70 -39.08
CA HIS A 5 7.28 -25.79 -37.94
C HIS A 5 8.40 -25.55 -36.91
N LYS A 6 8.63 -24.27 -36.56
CA LYS A 6 8.16 -23.70 -35.28
C LYS A 6 8.15 -22.17 -35.31
N ALA A 7 6.94 -21.60 -35.30
CA ALA A 7 6.71 -20.20 -34.99
C ALA A 7 7.07 -19.98 -33.51
N ILE A 8 8.13 -19.21 -33.24
CA ILE A 8 8.41 -18.72 -31.89
C ILE A 8 7.58 -17.46 -31.70
N ASN A 9 6.60 -17.62 -30.81
CA ASN A 9 5.54 -16.71 -30.43
C ASN A 9 6.07 -15.31 -30.06
N LYS A 10 5.42 -14.27 -30.60
CA LYS A 10 5.78 -12.84 -30.57
C LYS A 10 5.46 -12.14 -29.22
N ASN A 11 5.46 -12.86 -28.11
CA ASN A 11 5.03 -12.34 -26.79
C ASN A 11 6.01 -12.65 -25.66
N ILE A 12 7.31 -12.43 -25.88
CA ILE A 12 8.24 -12.27 -24.74
C ILE A 12 8.09 -10.84 -24.26
N ARG A 13 7.30 -10.69 -23.20
CA ARG A 13 7.14 -9.47 -22.42
C ARG A 13 8.53 -8.92 -22.09
N MET A 14 8.77 -7.70 -22.56
CA MET A 14 9.84 -6.81 -22.16
C MET A 14 9.89 -6.72 -20.62
N LEU A 15 10.79 -7.48 -20.02
CA LEU A 15 11.13 -7.43 -18.60
C LEU A 15 12.34 -6.50 -18.51
N LEU A 16 12.08 -5.20 -18.31
CA LEU A 16 13.15 -4.22 -18.07
C LEU A 16 13.71 -4.48 -16.67
N ILE A 17 14.82 -5.20 -16.62
CA ILE A 17 15.68 -5.32 -15.43
C ILE A 17 16.61 -4.12 -15.46
N ILE A 18 16.32 -3.08 -14.68
CA ILE A 18 17.28 -1.98 -14.48
C ILE A 18 18.22 -2.41 -13.36
N ALA A 19 19.51 -2.54 -13.70
CA ALA A 19 20.58 -2.79 -12.74
C ALA A 19 20.72 -1.57 -11.80
N ALA A 20 20.75 -1.84 -10.49
CA ALA A 20 20.75 -0.83 -9.44
C ALA A 20 22.01 0.05 -9.47
N ALA A 21 21.81 1.37 -9.44
CA ALA A 21 22.82 2.31 -8.94
C ALA A 21 22.65 2.40 -7.42
N THR A 22 23.68 2.00 -6.67
CA THR A 22 23.67 1.99 -5.20
C THR A 22 23.72 3.42 -4.65
N VAL A 23 22.67 3.85 -3.96
CA VAL A 23 22.72 5.06 -3.12
C VAL A 23 22.95 4.60 -1.68
N VAL A 24 24.16 4.85 -1.19
CA VAL A 24 24.52 4.65 0.22
C VAL A 24 23.82 5.72 1.06
N ALA A 25 22.75 5.35 1.76
CA ALA A 25 22.12 6.21 2.76
C ALA A 25 22.88 6.11 4.09
N LEU A 26 23.61 7.17 4.42
CA LEU A 26 24.25 7.38 5.72
C LEU A 26 23.20 7.51 6.83
N ALA A 27 23.19 6.55 7.76
CA ALA A 27 22.47 6.67 9.01
C ALA A 27 23.20 7.65 9.95
N VAL A 28 22.57 8.78 10.26
CA VAL A 28 23.03 9.69 11.31
C VAL A 28 21.86 9.98 12.26
N LEU A 29 21.95 9.33 13.42
CA LEU A 29 21.79 9.86 14.77
C LEU A 29 20.45 10.51 15.17
N LEU A 30 19.73 9.82 16.06
CA LEU A 30 19.07 10.43 17.23
C LEU A 30 19.18 9.49 18.44
N MET A 31 20.29 9.61 19.17
CA MET A 31 20.35 9.34 20.61
C MET A 31 19.91 10.63 21.35
N LEU A 32 19.47 10.46 22.60
CA LEU A 32 18.82 11.42 23.54
C LEU A 32 17.30 11.17 23.55
N ILE A 33 16.75 10.45 24.53
CA ILE A 33 16.58 10.92 25.92
C ILE A 33 16.84 9.79 26.92
N ALA A 34 17.76 10.05 27.85
CA ALA A 34 17.87 9.33 29.11
C ALA A 34 17.26 10.20 30.22
N GLY A 35 16.44 9.58 31.08
CA GLY A 35 16.28 9.91 32.49
C GLY A 35 15.42 11.12 32.86
N ASN A 36 14.21 10.86 33.36
CA ASN A 36 13.84 11.36 34.70
C ASN A 36 12.67 10.54 35.27
N GLU A 37 12.98 9.65 36.20
CA GLU A 37 12.03 8.95 37.06
C GLU A 37 12.08 9.60 38.46
N GLU A 38 11.04 9.39 39.26
CA GLU A 38 10.75 9.95 40.60
C GLU A 38 9.98 11.28 40.64
N ARG A 39 8.70 11.26 41.03
CA ARG A 39 8.29 11.16 42.44
C ARG A 39 6.79 10.93 42.60
N ASN A 40 6.47 9.91 43.40
CA ASN A 40 5.24 9.75 44.16
C ASN A 40 4.86 11.03 44.91
N GLN A 41 3.56 11.33 44.96
CA GLN A 41 2.86 11.78 46.16
C GLN A 41 1.34 11.78 45.93
N ILE A 42 0.67 10.83 46.59
CA ILE A 42 -0.76 10.86 46.97
C ILE A 42 -0.81 11.65 48.30
N PRO A 43 -1.84 12.48 48.55
CA PRO A 43 -2.70 12.18 49.70
C PRO A 43 -4.19 12.62 49.59
N THR A 44 -5.05 11.73 50.12
CA THR A 44 -6.20 11.97 51.04
C THR A 44 -7.53 12.55 50.55
N ASP A 45 -8.52 11.64 50.46
CA ASP A 45 -9.99 11.75 50.75
C ASP A 45 -10.26 12.35 52.18
N PRO A 46 -11.49 12.71 52.69
CA PRO A 46 -12.83 12.17 52.34
C PRO A 46 -14.08 13.09 52.44
N THR A 47 -15.24 12.51 52.07
CA THR A 47 -16.62 12.76 52.59
C THR A 47 -17.55 13.67 51.77
N LYS A 48 -18.61 13.14 51.12
CA LYS A 48 -19.97 12.95 51.69
C LYS A 48 -21.05 12.64 50.63
N THR A 49 -21.81 11.60 50.95
CA THR A 49 -23.12 11.13 50.47
C THR A 49 -24.20 12.21 50.28
N SER A 50 -25.09 12.06 49.28
CA SER A 50 -26.57 12.09 49.42
C SER A 50 -27.36 12.00 48.09
N GLU A 51 -28.08 10.88 47.97
CA GLU A 51 -29.41 10.54 47.41
C GLU A 51 -30.21 11.48 46.45
N THR A 52 -30.58 10.86 45.31
CA THR A 52 -31.93 10.64 44.72
C THR A 52 -32.96 11.79 44.60
N LYS A 53 -33.40 12.06 43.35
CA LYS A 53 -34.84 12.10 42.98
C LYS A 53 -35.11 11.95 41.47
N GLU A 54 -36.16 11.20 41.23
CA GLU A 54 -36.87 10.73 40.02
C GLU A 54 -37.51 11.85 39.19
N SER A 55 -37.50 11.76 37.84
CA SER A 55 -38.67 12.04 36.97
C SER A 55 -38.38 11.75 35.48
N GLU A 56 -39.20 10.85 34.92
CA GLU A 56 -39.82 10.89 33.58
C GLU A 56 -38.95 10.82 32.30
N ALA A 57 -39.18 9.75 31.54
CA ALA A 57 -38.81 9.64 30.13
C ALA A 57 -39.60 10.65 29.28
N PRO A 58 -39.06 11.03 28.10
CA PRO A 58 -39.64 10.40 26.92
C PRO A 58 -38.60 9.91 25.91
N THR A 59 -39.04 8.86 25.23
CA THR A 59 -38.60 8.31 23.95
C THR A 59 -37.89 9.32 23.05
N ASP A 60 -36.60 9.10 22.79
CA ASP A 60 -35.98 9.52 21.53
C ASP A 60 -35.25 8.34 20.91
N VAL A 61 -35.69 8.01 19.71
CA VAL A 61 -35.15 6.96 18.87
C VAL A 61 -33.80 7.45 18.37
N ASN A 62 -32.72 6.97 18.96
CA ASN A 62 -31.40 7.11 18.37
C ASN A 62 -31.42 6.44 16.99
N GLU A 63 -31.57 7.25 15.94
CA GLU A 63 -31.16 6.91 14.58
C GLU A 63 -29.68 6.55 14.64
N THR A 64 -29.42 5.25 14.77
CA THR A 64 -28.14 4.68 14.39
C THR A 64 -28.08 4.86 12.88
N THR A 65 -27.47 5.96 12.42
CA THR A 65 -27.05 6.09 11.02
C THR A 65 -26.01 5.01 10.76
N VAL A 66 -26.51 3.85 10.33
CA VAL A 66 -25.69 2.81 9.70
C VAL A 66 -25.11 3.47 8.45
N PRO A 67 -23.78 3.56 8.30
CA PRO A 67 -23.19 4.12 7.09
C PRO A 67 -23.72 3.31 5.90
N THR A 68 -24.46 3.96 5.01
CA THR A 68 -25.08 3.31 3.86
C THR A 68 -23.96 2.84 2.94
N GLN A 69 -23.68 1.54 2.94
CA GLN A 69 -22.80 0.94 1.94
C GLN A 69 -23.45 1.15 0.56
N GLU A 70 -22.76 1.86 -0.32
CA GLU A 70 -23.21 2.05 -1.70
C GLU A 70 -23.38 0.68 -2.37
N GLN A 71 -24.54 0.44 -3.00
CA GLN A 71 -24.86 -0.87 -3.57
C GLN A 71 -23.78 -1.34 -4.57
N GLY A 72 -23.24 -2.53 -4.34
CA GLY A 72 -22.19 -3.11 -5.18
C GLY A 72 -20.80 -2.49 -4.98
N VAL A 73 -20.54 -1.90 -3.81
CA VAL A 73 -19.20 -1.53 -3.32
C VAL A 73 -18.87 -2.42 -2.12
N SER A 74 -17.75 -3.14 -2.18
CA SER A 74 -17.29 -3.95 -1.04
C SER A 74 -16.74 -3.09 0.09
N GLN A 75 -16.73 -3.64 1.30
CA GLN A 75 -16.08 -2.98 2.44
C GLN A 75 -14.60 -2.67 2.15
N GLN A 76 -13.87 -3.56 1.47
CA GLN A 76 -12.48 -3.32 1.10
C GLN A 76 -12.32 -2.11 0.17
N ALA A 77 -13.18 -1.99 -0.85
CA ALA A 77 -13.14 -0.86 -1.78
C ALA A 77 -13.45 0.47 -1.07
N GLN A 78 -14.40 0.47 -0.14
CA GLN A 78 -14.71 1.62 0.69
C GLN A 78 -13.52 2.02 1.58
N LEU A 79 -12.95 1.07 2.32
CA LEU A 79 -11.81 1.32 3.20
C LEU A 79 -10.61 1.90 2.43
N LEU A 80 -10.30 1.33 1.27
CA LEU A 80 -9.23 1.83 0.40
C LEU A 80 -9.49 3.26 -0.08
N TYR A 81 -10.72 3.56 -0.49
CA TYR A 81 -11.09 4.92 -0.92
C TYR A 81 -11.05 5.94 0.22
N ASP A 82 -11.45 5.54 1.43
CA ASP A 82 -11.38 6.37 2.64
C ASP A 82 -9.94 6.56 3.14
N ALA A 83 -9.02 5.68 2.73
CA ALA A 83 -7.59 5.76 3.01
C ALA A 83 -6.78 6.45 1.89
N ARG A 84 -7.43 7.00 0.86
CA ARG A 84 -6.73 7.72 -0.22
C ARG A 84 -5.90 8.88 0.34
N VAL A 85 -4.83 9.19 -0.36
CA VAL A 85 -3.85 10.21 0.02
C VAL A 85 -4.01 11.41 -0.90
N GLU A 86 -4.38 12.56 -0.34
CA GLU A 86 -4.57 13.81 -1.10
C GLU A 86 -3.24 14.54 -1.39
N ASP A 87 -2.20 14.27 -0.62
CA ASP A 87 -0.84 14.77 -0.82
C ASP A 87 0.18 13.69 -0.42
N ILE A 88 1.00 13.25 -1.38
CA ILE A 88 2.08 12.28 -1.14
C ILE A 88 3.06 12.70 -0.04
N ASN A 89 3.18 13.99 0.28
CA ASN A 89 4.05 14.47 1.36
C ASN A 89 3.48 14.16 2.76
N ASP A 90 2.20 13.80 2.88
CA ASP A 90 1.58 13.39 4.13
C ASP A 90 1.93 11.91 4.43
N SER A 91 3.04 11.73 5.16
CA SER A 91 3.50 10.41 5.56
C SER A 91 2.50 9.63 6.42
N ALA A 92 1.63 10.30 7.17
CA ALA A 92 0.63 9.62 8.00
C ALA A 92 -0.49 9.05 7.14
N SER A 93 -0.98 9.82 6.18
CA SER A 93 -1.96 9.34 5.19
C SER A 93 -1.39 8.22 4.33
N VAL A 94 -0.12 8.35 3.88
CA VAL A 94 0.57 7.26 3.15
C VAL A 94 0.66 5.99 3.99
N ALA A 95 1.07 6.09 5.27
CA ALA A 95 1.15 4.93 6.15
C ALA A 95 -0.21 4.24 6.30
N LYS A 96 -1.28 5.02 6.53
CA LYS A 96 -2.66 4.52 6.63
C LYS A 96 -3.10 3.80 5.35
N LEU A 97 -2.79 4.34 4.17
CA LEU A 97 -3.10 3.68 2.90
C LEU A 97 -2.40 2.32 2.78
N LEU A 98 -1.09 2.26 3.07
CA LEU A 98 -0.30 1.03 2.94
C LEU A 98 -0.71 -0.05 3.96
N GLU A 99 -1.18 0.36 5.14
CA GLU A 99 -1.83 -0.53 6.10
C GLU A 99 -3.18 -1.04 5.58
N THR A 100 -3.99 -0.17 4.99
CA THR A 100 -5.32 -0.53 4.45
C THR A 100 -5.24 -1.46 3.24
N VAL A 101 -4.18 -1.33 2.43
CA VAL A 101 -3.84 -2.27 1.35
C VAL A 101 -3.37 -3.64 1.88
N ASP A 102 -3.13 -3.76 3.19
CA ASP A 102 -2.62 -4.96 3.86
C ASP A 102 -1.26 -5.42 3.28
N LEU A 103 -0.42 -4.46 2.86
CA LEU A 103 0.82 -4.78 2.13
C LEU A 103 1.78 -5.63 2.97
N ARG A 104 1.90 -5.32 4.27
CA ARG A 104 2.80 -6.03 5.20
C ARG A 104 2.39 -7.49 5.35
N LYS A 105 1.10 -7.70 5.56
CA LYS A 105 0.48 -9.02 5.75
C LYS A 105 0.60 -9.88 4.50
N ASN A 106 0.48 -9.27 3.32
CA ASN A 106 0.43 -10.00 2.06
C ASN A 106 1.78 -10.20 1.38
N MET A 107 2.78 -9.35 1.65
CA MET A 107 4.07 -9.36 0.93
C MET A 107 5.25 -9.72 1.84
N ALA A 108 5.59 -8.80 2.76
CA ALA A 108 6.64 -8.89 3.77
C ALA A 108 6.68 -7.59 4.59
N ASN A 109 7.52 -7.54 5.63
CA ASN A 109 7.91 -6.28 6.26
C ASN A 109 8.62 -5.38 5.24
N TYR A 110 8.45 -4.06 5.38
CA TYR A 110 9.00 -3.08 4.47
C TYR A 110 9.28 -1.75 5.16
N GLN A 111 10.10 -0.92 4.52
CA GLN A 111 10.30 0.49 4.79
C GLN A 111 9.82 1.31 3.59
N VAL A 112 9.43 2.57 3.84
CA VAL A 112 8.93 3.48 2.80
C VAL A 112 9.78 4.74 2.77
N THR A 113 10.24 5.11 1.58
CA THR A 113 10.92 6.38 1.32
C THR A 113 10.13 7.18 0.28
N LEU A 114 9.86 8.44 0.59
CA LEU A 114 9.13 9.35 -0.29
C LEU A 114 10.10 10.28 -1.02
N MET A 115 10.27 10.07 -2.31
CA MET A 115 11.12 10.88 -3.19
C MET A 115 10.25 11.94 -3.86
N VAL A 116 9.99 13.05 -3.16
CA VAL A 116 8.98 14.06 -3.55
C VAL A 116 9.58 15.38 -4.06
N LYS A 117 10.90 15.54 -3.93
CA LYS A 117 11.66 16.72 -4.38
C LYS A 117 12.18 16.59 -5.81
N GLU A 118 12.18 15.38 -6.35
CA GLU A 118 12.69 15.03 -7.68
C GLU A 118 11.54 14.52 -8.54
N SER A 119 11.68 14.64 -9.85
CA SER A 119 10.76 14.03 -10.82
C SER A 119 11.42 12.78 -11.39
N PRO A 120 10.75 11.61 -11.38
CA PRO A 120 9.36 11.40 -10.94
C PRO A 120 9.20 11.37 -9.41
N LYS A 121 8.09 11.93 -8.92
CA LYS A 121 7.71 11.80 -7.50
C LYS A 121 7.38 10.34 -7.18
N SER A 122 8.20 9.73 -6.35
CA SER A 122 8.20 8.28 -6.17
C SER A 122 7.91 7.87 -4.73
N MET A 123 7.04 6.88 -4.56
CA MET A 123 6.96 6.11 -3.32
C MET A 123 7.82 4.84 -3.46
N VAL A 124 8.93 4.77 -2.73
CA VAL A 124 9.86 3.64 -2.77
C VAL A 124 9.59 2.72 -1.58
N ILE A 125 9.24 1.47 -1.85
CA ILE A 125 8.91 0.44 -0.87
C ILE A 125 10.03 -0.61 -0.86
N THR A 126 10.84 -0.62 0.20
CA THR A 126 11.95 -1.57 0.34
C THR A 126 11.53 -2.71 1.25
N PHE A 127 11.37 -3.90 0.68
CA PHE A 127 10.97 -5.10 1.40
C PHE A 127 12.17 -5.76 2.11
N ASP A 128 11.97 -6.11 3.38
CA ASP A 128 12.83 -7.04 4.10
C ASP A 128 12.45 -8.48 3.72
N LYS A 129 12.82 -8.85 2.49
CA LYS A 129 12.52 -10.16 1.91
C LYS A 129 13.59 -10.58 0.92
N THR A 130 14.08 -11.81 1.07
CA THR A 130 14.83 -12.52 0.03
C THR A 130 13.95 -13.61 -0.57
N ILE A 131 13.83 -13.65 -1.89
CA ILE A 131 13.09 -14.69 -2.63
C ILE A 131 14.01 -15.43 -3.60
N SER A 132 13.63 -16.61 -4.04
CA SER A 132 14.33 -17.32 -5.12
C SER A 132 14.03 -16.72 -6.49
N ALA A 133 14.89 -16.98 -7.48
CA ALA A 133 14.64 -16.58 -8.86
C ALA A 133 13.32 -17.16 -9.42
N ALA A 134 12.92 -18.35 -8.99
CA ALA A 134 11.66 -18.99 -9.41
C ALA A 134 10.41 -18.27 -8.87
N GLU A 135 10.49 -17.63 -7.71
CA GLU A 135 9.38 -16.89 -7.09
C GLU A 135 9.24 -15.46 -7.62
N GLN A 136 10.26 -14.97 -8.34
CA GLN A 136 10.36 -13.57 -8.71
C GLN A 136 9.15 -13.07 -9.50
N GLN A 137 8.74 -13.82 -10.53
CA GLN A 137 7.62 -13.43 -11.37
C GLN A 137 6.32 -13.30 -10.55
N ALA A 138 6.03 -14.29 -9.70
CA ALA A 138 4.83 -14.28 -8.87
C ALA A 138 4.85 -13.14 -7.84
N PHE A 139 6.02 -12.82 -7.29
CA PHE A 139 6.19 -11.68 -6.39
C PHE A 139 5.93 -10.35 -7.10
N ASP A 140 6.53 -10.12 -8.26
CA ASP A 140 6.37 -8.90 -9.04
C ASP A 140 4.91 -8.74 -9.53
N GLU A 141 4.27 -9.81 -10.00
CA GLU A 141 2.86 -9.78 -10.43
C GLU A 141 1.91 -9.45 -9.28
N LYS A 142 2.19 -9.98 -8.07
CA LYS A 142 1.43 -9.64 -6.87
C LYS A 142 1.67 -8.19 -6.45
N MET A 143 2.92 -7.73 -6.46
CA MET A 143 3.26 -6.36 -6.10
C MET A 143 2.69 -5.34 -7.08
N GLN A 144 2.65 -5.66 -8.37
CA GLN A 144 2.09 -4.79 -9.39
C GLN A 144 0.64 -4.41 -9.10
N LYS A 145 -0.19 -5.33 -8.58
CA LYS A 145 -1.59 -5.03 -8.20
C LYS A 145 -1.66 -4.01 -7.08
N TYR A 146 -0.79 -4.16 -6.08
CA TYR A 146 -0.70 -3.20 -4.98
C TYR A 146 -0.16 -1.85 -5.46
N ALA A 147 0.84 -1.84 -6.34
CA ALA A 147 1.34 -0.62 -6.96
C ALA A 147 0.25 0.11 -7.77
N GLU A 148 -0.58 -0.62 -8.53
CA GLU A 148 -1.74 -0.05 -9.23
C GLU A 148 -2.76 0.59 -8.25
N GLN A 149 -3.04 -0.06 -7.11
CA GLN A 149 -3.93 0.48 -6.07
C GLN A 149 -3.33 1.73 -5.40
N ILE A 150 -2.06 1.66 -4.98
CA ILE A 150 -1.35 2.76 -4.32
C ILE A 150 -1.27 3.97 -5.25
N LEU A 151 -0.90 3.77 -6.52
CA LEU A 151 -0.79 4.83 -7.50
C LEU A 151 -2.15 5.46 -7.82
N ALA A 152 -3.22 4.65 -7.89
CA ALA A 152 -4.59 5.16 -8.09
C ALA A 152 -5.07 6.02 -6.90
N LEU A 153 -4.64 5.67 -5.68
CA LEU A 153 -5.13 6.27 -4.43
C LEU A 153 -4.18 7.32 -3.85
N THR A 154 -3.07 7.64 -4.51
CA THR A 154 -2.10 8.64 -4.03
C THR A 154 -1.98 9.78 -5.01
N LYS A 155 -2.61 10.91 -4.68
CA LYS A 155 -2.51 12.12 -5.49
C LYS A 155 -1.10 12.70 -5.43
N GLY A 156 -0.56 13.01 -6.60
CA GLY A 156 0.80 13.57 -6.74
C GLY A 156 1.93 12.53 -6.73
N ALA A 157 1.61 11.24 -6.67
CA ALA A 157 2.57 10.17 -6.99
C ALA A 157 2.67 10.01 -8.51
N ASP A 158 3.90 10.04 -9.05
CA ASP A 158 4.15 9.74 -10.46
C ASP A 158 4.45 8.24 -10.66
N GLN A 159 5.06 7.61 -9.64
CA GLN A 159 5.36 6.18 -9.66
C GLN A 159 5.40 5.55 -8.26
N VAL A 160 5.20 4.22 -8.25
CA VAL A 160 5.50 3.36 -7.10
C VAL A 160 6.66 2.45 -7.48
N GLN A 161 7.67 2.38 -6.62
CA GLN A 161 8.84 1.55 -6.78
C GLN A 161 8.90 0.52 -5.66
N TRP A 162 9.29 -0.71 -5.97
CA TRP A 162 9.57 -1.73 -4.96
C TRP A 162 10.95 -2.33 -5.12
N VAL A 163 11.60 -2.54 -3.97
CA VAL A 163 12.96 -3.06 -3.86
C VAL A 163 12.95 -4.31 -3.00
N TYR A 164 13.61 -5.37 -3.44
CA TYR A 164 13.71 -6.65 -2.73
C TYR A 164 14.95 -7.42 -3.17
N THR A 165 15.32 -8.48 -2.45
CA THR A 165 16.48 -9.31 -2.80
C THR A 165 16.06 -10.60 -3.49
N VAL A 166 16.74 -10.97 -4.58
CA VAL A 166 16.65 -12.28 -5.22
C VAL A 166 17.89 -13.09 -4.93
N LYS A 167 17.72 -14.34 -4.51
CA LYS A 167 18.79 -15.33 -4.41
C LYS A 167 18.82 -16.20 -5.66
N GLY A 168 19.91 -16.11 -6.42
CA GLY A 168 20.17 -16.94 -7.59
C GLY A 168 20.47 -18.39 -7.24
N GLU A 169 20.46 -19.26 -8.25
CA GLU A 169 20.78 -20.69 -8.09
C GLU A 169 22.23 -20.90 -7.64
N ASP A 170 23.14 -19.98 -8.00
CA ASP A 170 24.53 -19.95 -7.55
C ASP A 170 24.70 -19.45 -6.10
N GLY A 171 23.59 -19.15 -5.41
CA GLY A 171 23.56 -18.68 -4.03
C GLY A 171 23.83 -17.18 -3.87
N LYS A 172 24.16 -16.45 -4.93
CA LYS A 172 24.37 -15.00 -4.86
C LYS A 172 23.06 -14.28 -4.62
N LYS A 173 23.15 -13.16 -3.91
CA LYS A 173 22.03 -12.27 -3.62
C LYS A 173 22.17 -11.00 -4.44
N GLU A 174 21.12 -10.64 -5.15
CA GLU A 174 21.05 -9.43 -5.96
C GLU A 174 19.84 -8.61 -5.54
N GLU A 175 20.04 -7.31 -5.35
CA GLU A 175 18.93 -6.38 -5.18
C GLU A 175 18.22 -6.17 -6.51
N ARG A 176 16.89 -6.22 -6.47
CA ARG A 176 16.03 -5.92 -7.60
C ARG A 176 15.23 -4.68 -7.29
N ASN A 177 15.14 -3.83 -8.30
CA ASN A 177 14.42 -2.58 -8.27
C ASN A 177 13.45 -2.56 -9.45
N VAL A 178 12.16 -2.45 -9.15
CA VAL A 178 11.09 -2.46 -10.14
C VAL A 178 10.17 -1.28 -9.85
N TYR A 179 9.60 -0.69 -10.88
CA TYR A 179 8.68 0.43 -10.73
C TYR A 179 7.44 0.27 -11.61
N LEU A 180 6.38 0.97 -11.20
CA LEU A 180 5.16 1.16 -11.96
C LEU A 180 4.84 2.66 -11.98
N ASP A 181 4.88 3.25 -13.17
CA ASP A 181 4.42 4.61 -13.43
C ASP A 181 3.00 4.62 -14.02
N ALA A 182 2.43 5.83 -14.18
CA ALA A 182 1.08 6.00 -14.72
C ALA A 182 0.94 5.49 -16.16
N GLN A 183 1.98 5.58 -17.00
CA GLN A 183 1.94 5.11 -18.38
C GLN A 183 1.83 3.59 -18.41
N ARG A 184 2.68 2.90 -17.66
CA ARG A 184 2.70 1.45 -17.57
C ARG A 184 1.42 0.93 -16.93
N ALA A 185 0.93 1.58 -15.87
CA ALA A 185 -0.36 1.27 -15.28
C ALA A 185 -1.50 1.39 -16.30
N LYS A 186 -1.48 2.43 -17.14
CA LYS A 186 -2.46 2.61 -18.22
C LYS A 186 -2.41 1.50 -19.27
N GLU A 187 -1.22 1.02 -19.64
CA GLU A 187 -1.08 -0.10 -20.55
C GLU A 187 -1.66 -1.40 -19.98
N LEU A 188 -1.50 -1.61 -18.67
CA LEU A 188 -1.94 -2.81 -17.95
C LEU A 188 -3.44 -2.80 -17.65
N LEU A 189 -3.97 -1.63 -17.30
CA LEU A 189 -5.38 -1.42 -16.93
C LEU A 189 -6.26 -1.04 -18.12
N LYS A 190 -5.65 -0.63 -19.25
CA LYS A 190 -6.34 -0.08 -20.42
C LYS A 190 -7.20 1.16 -20.08
N ASN A 191 -6.87 1.83 -18.98
CA ASN A 191 -7.50 3.05 -18.51
C ASN A 191 -6.50 3.85 -17.68
N ASP A 192 -6.74 5.15 -17.53
CA ASP A 192 -5.94 6.00 -16.64
C ASP A 192 -6.07 5.52 -15.19
N VAL A 193 -4.93 5.23 -14.55
CA VAL A 193 -4.87 4.67 -13.19
C VAL A 193 -5.50 5.60 -12.16
N THR A 194 -5.38 6.92 -12.35
CA THR A 194 -5.89 7.93 -11.41
C THR A 194 -7.42 7.93 -11.33
N LYS A 195 -8.11 7.47 -12.38
CA LYS A 195 -9.57 7.39 -12.40
C LYS A 195 -10.13 6.36 -11.42
N TYR A 196 -9.34 5.35 -11.04
CA TYR A 196 -9.78 4.35 -10.08
C TYR A 196 -9.85 4.90 -8.64
N GLY A 197 -9.12 5.98 -8.32
CA GLY A 197 -9.19 6.64 -7.02
C GLY A 197 -10.31 7.67 -6.87
N ALA A 198 -11.16 7.87 -7.89
CA ALA A 198 -12.16 8.95 -7.90
C ALA A 198 -13.40 8.67 -7.04
N SER A 199 -13.70 7.41 -6.72
CA SER A 199 -14.79 6.99 -5.84
C SER A 199 -14.58 5.57 -5.34
N ALA A 200 -15.26 5.16 -4.26
CA ALA A 200 -15.24 3.79 -3.79
C ALA A 200 -15.72 2.79 -4.86
N LYS A 201 -16.70 3.18 -5.69
CA LYS A 201 -17.12 2.39 -6.86
C LYS A 201 -16.00 2.24 -7.90
N ALA A 202 -15.23 3.29 -8.15
CA ALA A 202 -14.09 3.21 -9.05
C ALA A 202 -13.00 2.28 -8.50
N VAL A 203 -12.74 2.31 -7.18
CA VAL A 203 -11.83 1.36 -6.52
C VAL A 203 -12.34 -0.08 -6.67
N GLN A 204 -13.64 -0.32 -6.47
CA GLN A 204 -14.24 -1.64 -6.70
C GLN A 204 -13.97 -2.15 -8.12
N ASN A 205 -14.12 -1.28 -9.13
CA ASN A 205 -13.85 -1.65 -10.52
C ASN A 205 -12.38 -2.05 -10.75
N LEU A 206 -11.43 -1.42 -10.04
CA LEU A 206 -10.02 -1.80 -10.06
C LEU A 206 -9.83 -3.22 -9.50
N LEU A 207 -10.37 -3.47 -8.30
CA LEU A 207 -10.27 -4.77 -7.64
C LEU A 207 -10.88 -5.89 -8.48
N ASP A 208 -12.08 -5.67 -9.04
CA ASP A 208 -12.74 -6.63 -9.93
C ASP A 208 -11.90 -6.92 -11.19
N GLN A 209 -11.28 -5.88 -11.75
CA GLN A 209 -10.41 -6.03 -12.91
C GLN A 209 -9.14 -6.83 -12.59
N GLN A 210 -8.55 -6.60 -11.41
CA GLN A 210 -7.39 -7.36 -10.94
C GLN A 210 -7.75 -8.83 -10.69
N ASN A 211 -8.88 -9.10 -10.03
CA ASN A 211 -9.35 -10.46 -9.76
C ASN A 211 -9.68 -11.24 -11.04
N ARG A 212 -10.26 -10.59 -12.06
CA ARG A 212 -10.53 -11.26 -13.36
C ARG A 212 -9.25 -11.65 -14.12
N LYS A 213 -8.14 -10.95 -13.89
CA LYS A 213 -6.84 -11.29 -14.51
C LYS A 213 -6.24 -12.56 -13.91
N ASP A 214 -6.60 -12.91 -12.67
CA ASP A 214 -6.07 -14.08 -11.97
C ASP A 214 -6.72 -15.40 -12.39
N VAL A 215 -7.86 -15.33 -13.07
CA VAL A 215 -8.65 -16.51 -13.50
C VAL A 215 -8.28 -16.95 -14.93
N ARG A 216 -7.31 -16.30 -15.59
CA ARG A 216 -6.91 -16.58 -16.98
C ARG A 216 -5.49 -17.12 -17.06
#